data_AF-A0A928HR32-F1
#
_entry.id   AF-A0A928HR32-F1
#
_cell.length_a   1.000
_cell.length_b   1.000
_cell.length_c   1.000
_cell.angle_alpha   90.00
_cell.angle_beta   90.00
_cell.angle_gamma   90.00
#
_symmetry.space_group_name_H-M   'P 1'
#
loop_
_entity.id
_entity.type
_entity.pdbx_description
1 polymer ?
#
loop_
_entity_poly.entity_id
_entity_poly.type
_entity_poly.pdbx_seq_one_letter_code
_entity_poly.pdbx_strand_id
1 'polypeptide(L)'
;MEQKQAIYNTEKFQNSEQLWFWFLYSKSVRNGFVHNGMRGTRRACELVDVETLITKLYLSGKLTDEQLQVMKEFGDKRRAPHQYIWRENRAADQWRRAMDAIQIAATERGWIE
;
A
#
# COMPACT_ATOMS: atom_id res chain seq x y z
N MET A 1 -1.94 26.34 29.36
CA MET A 1 -1.90 26.50 27.90
C MET A 1 -2.15 25.12 27.31
N GLU A 2 -3.39 24.84 26.98
CA GLU A 2 -3.82 23.55 26.45
C GLU A 2 -3.42 23.48 24.97
N GLN A 3 -2.46 22.61 24.64
CA GLN A 3 -2.09 22.37 23.25
C GLN A 3 -3.28 21.69 22.57
N LYS A 4 -4.08 22.48 21.84
CA LYS A 4 -5.09 21.96 20.92
C LYS A 4 -4.39 21.16 19.84
N GLN A 5 -4.35 19.85 20.03
CA GLN A 5 -3.95 18.89 19.02
C GLN A 5 -4.94 19.04 17.86
N ALA A 6 -4.51 19.71 16.79
CA ALA A 6 -5.30 19.80 15.58
C ALA A 6 -5.59 18.35 15.13
N ILE A 7 -6.85 17.95 15.25
CA ILE A 7 -7.35 16.69 14.70
C ILE A 7 -7.34 16.88 13.19
N TYR A 8 -6.17 16.67 12.59
CA TYR A 8 -6.06 16.52 11.15
C TYR A 8 -6.82 15.25 10.83
N ASN A 9 -7.97 15.39 10.18
CA ASN A 9 -8.76 14.26 9.72
C ASN A 9 -7.98 13.62 8.55
N THR A 10 -6.94 12.85 8.88
CA THR A 10 -6.16 12.10 7.91
C THR A 10 -7.08 11.04 7.34
N GLU A 11 -7.41 11.18 6.06
CA GLU A 11 -8.25 10.23 5.35
C GLU A 11 -7.55 8.86 5.38
N LYS A 12 -8.18 7.91 6.08
CA LYS A 12 -7.74 6.52 6.12
C LYS A 12 -7.97 5.88 4.75
N PHE A 13 -7.14 4.89 4.43
CA PHE A 13 -7.39 4.05 3.28
C PHE A 13 -8.55 3.11 3.57
N GLN A 14 -9.32 2.76 2.55
CA GLN A 14 -10.42 1.80 2.64
C GLN A 14 -9.91 0.36 2.70
N ASN A 15 -8.79 0.08 2.04
CA ASN A 15 -8.16 -1.24 2.02
C ASN A 15 -6.67 -1.17 1.65
N SER A 16 -5.98 -2.30 1.80
CA SER A 16 -4.56 -2.45 1.51
C SER A 16 -4.21 -2.27 0.04
N GLU A 17 -5.12 -2.60 -0.89
CA GLU A 17 -4.90 -2.34 -2.32
C GLU A 17 -4.83 -0.84 -2.61
N GLN A 18 -5.75 -0.05 -2.03
CA GLN A 18 -5.75 1.40 -2.16
C GLN A 18 -4.45 2.00 -1.60
N LEU A 19 -4.01 1.53 -0.42
CA LEU A 19 -2.73 1.91 0.18
C LEU A 19 -1.55 1.58 -0.75
N TRP A 20 -1.52 0.36 -1.31
CA TRP A 20 -0.44 -0.10 -2.19
C TRP A 20 -0.39 0.69 -3.50
N PHE A 21 -1.52 0.91 -4.16
CA PHE A 21 -1.58 1.71 -5.39
C PHE A 21 -1.23 3.17 -5.15
N TRP A 22 -1.68 3.74 -4.02
CA TRP A 22 -1.27 5.08 -3.62
C TRP A 22 0.25 5.17 -3.40
N PHE A 23 0.84 4.17 -2.76
CA PHE A 23 2.28 4.10 -2.53
C PHE A 23 3.06 4.07 -3.85
N LEU A 24 2.67 3.21 -4.79
CA LEU A 24 3.33 3.11 -6.10
C LEU A 24 3.20 4.41 -6.91
N TYR A 25 2.00 5.00 -6.94
CA TYR A 25 1.76 6.29 -7.57
C TYR A 25 2.65 7.37 -6.95
N SER A 26 2.64 7.50 -5.63
CA SER A 26 3.41 8.52 -4.90
C SER A 26 4.92 8.33 -5.07
N LYS A 27 5.40 7.08 -5.17
CA LYS A 27 6.81 6.78 -5.49
C LYS A 27 7.17 7.20 -6.92
N SER A 28 6.29 6.97 -7.90
CA SER A 28 6.50 7.46 -9.28
C SER A 28 6.54 8.99 -9.34
N VAL A 29 5.64 9.68 -8.64
CA VAL A 29 5.56 11.15 -8.59
C VAL A 29 6.85 11.72 -7.96
N ARG A 30 7.30 11.15 -6.83
CA ARG A 30 8.55 11.56 -6.16
C ARG A 30 9.79 11.37 -7.05
N ASN A 31 9.81 10.35 -7.89
CA ASN A 31 10.90 10.06 -8.83
C ASN A 31 10.88 10.94 -10.10
N GLY A 32 10.01 11.96 -10.17
CA GLY A 32 10.01 12.98 -11.23
C GLY A 32 8.90 12.85 -12.28
N PHE A 33 7.90 11.98 -12.09
CA PHE A 33 6.79 11.79 -13.04
C PHE A 33 5.56 12.70 -12.78
N VAL A 34 5.73 13.97 -12.41
CA VAL A 34 4.57 14.80 -12.00
C VAL A 34 3.85 15.43 -13.19
N HIS A 35 2.56 15.08 -13.34
CA HIS A 35 1.54 15.97 -13.92
C HIS A 35 0.92 16.78 -12.77
N ASN A 36 0.94 18.11 -12.90
CA ASN A 36 0.44 19.09 -11.93
C ASN A 36 -0.97 18.75 -11.38
N GLY A 37 -1.20 18.86 -10.07
CA GLY A 37 -2.57 19.05 -9.58
C GLY A 37 -2.92 18.74 -8.12
N MET A 38 -2.24 17.84 -7.41
CA MET A 38 -2.70 17.44 -6.07
C MET A 38 -2.03 18.23 -4.94
N ARG A 39 -2.64 19.36 -4.55
CA ARG A 39 -2.35 20.04 -3.28
C ARG A 39 -2.88 19.20 -2.11
N GLY A 40 -1.97 18.52 -1.41
CA GLY A 40 -1.88 18.52 0.05
C GLY A 40 -3.09 18.10 0.89
N THR A 41 -3.59 16.87 0.72
CA THR A 41 -4.28 16.18 1.82
C THR A 41 -3.23 15.35 2.58
N ARG A 42 -2.98 15.65 3.86
CA ARG A 42 -2.17 14.77 4.73
C ARG A 42 -2.84 13.39 4.76
N ARG A 43 -2.22 12.40 4.12
CA ARG A 43 -2.64 10.99 4.17
C ARG A 43 -2.33 10.42 5.56
N ALA A 44 -2.94 9.29 5.91
CA ALA A 44 -2.73 8.64 7.21
C ALA A 44 -1.31 8.11 7.46
N CYS A 45 -0.47 8.03 6.42
CA CYS A 45 0.93 7.60 6.49
C CYS A 45 1.79 8.30 5.43
N GLU A 46 3.11 8.35 5.67
CA GLU A 46 4.11 8.81 4.70
C GLU A 46 4.63 7.65 3.82
N LEU A 47 5.26 7.97 2.69
CA LEU A 47 5.88 6.97 1.80
C LEU A 47 6.87 6.05 2.53
N VAL A 48 7.72 6.64 3.38
CA VAL A 48 8.75 5.92 4.14
C VAL A 48 8.13 4.94 5.15
N ASP A 49 6.95 5.26 5.67
CA ASP A 49 6.24 4.39 6.61
C ASP A 49 5.79 3.11 5.90
N VAL A 50 5.28 3.23 4.67
CA VAL A 50 4.90 2.08 3.84
C VAL A 50 6.13 1.24 3.45
N GLU A 51 7.24 1.88 3.05
CA GLU A 51 8.50 1.15 2.76
C GLU A 51 8.99 0.37 3.99
N THR A 52 8.94 1.00 5.16
CA THR A 52 9.31 0.37 6.43
C THR A 52 8.37 -0.77 6.80
N LEU A 53 7.06 -0.62 6.56
CA LEU A 53 6.07 -1.65 6.80
C LEU A 53 6.35 -2.88 5.94
N ILE A 54 6.48 -2.71 4.62
CA ILE A 54 6.75 -3.82 3.68
C ILE A 54 8.07 -4.52 4.04
N THR A 55 9.12 -3.75 4.36
CA THR A 55 10.40 -4.30 4.78
C THR A 55 10.27 -5.14 6.06
N LYS A 56 9.52 -4.66 7.06
CA LYS A 56 9.27 -5.42 8.31
C LYS A 56 8.47 -6.70 8.05
N LEU A 57 7.45 -6.64 7.18
CA LEU A 57 6.66 -7.82 6.82
C LEU A 57 7.51 -8.86 6.09
N TYR A 58 8.42 -8.41 5.21
CA TYR A 58 9.38 -9.28 4.54
C TYR A 58 10.37 -9.93 5.51
N LEU A 59 11.03 -9.11 6.35
CA LEU A 59 12.02 -9.61 7.31
C LEU A 59 11.42 -10.54 8.39
N SER A 60 10.12 -10.40 8.67
CA SER A 60 9.39 -11.30 9.59
C SER A 60 8.80 -12.54 8.90
N GLY A 61 9.03 -12.72 7.59
CA GLY A 61 8.52 -13.85 6.82
C GLY A 61 7.01 -13.81 6.55
N LYS A 62 6.34 -12.69 6.87
CA LYS A 62 4.92 -12.46 6.56
C LYS A 62 4.69 -12.14 5.07
N LEU A 63 5.73 -11.63 4.40
CA LEU A 63 5.78 -11.51 2.95
C LEU A 63 6.93 -12.36 2.40
N THR A 64 6.67 -13.06 1.28
CA THR A 64 7.68 -13.86 0.57
C THR A 64 8.19 -13.14 -0.68
N ASP A 65 9.33 -13.60 -1.21
CA ASP A 65 9.87 -13.07 -2.48
C ASP A 65 8.86 -13.19 -3.63
N GLU A 66 8.14 -14.33 -3.70
CA GLU A 66 7.10 -14.56 -4.70
C GLU A 66 5.98 -13.53 -4.59
N GLN A 67 5.54 -13.22 -3.36
CA GLN A 67 4.52 -12.21 -3.11
C GLN A 67 5.00 -10.81 -3.50
N LEU A 68 6.23 -10.44 -3.15
CA LEU A 68 6.81 -9.15 -3.54
C LEU A 68 6.91 -9.00 -5.07
N GLN A 69 7.28 -10.07 -5.78
CA GLN A 69 7.34 -10.07 -7.23
C GLN A 69 5.95 -9.86 -7.84
N VAL A 70 4.94 -10.58 -7.36
CA VAL A 70 3.54 -10.43 -7.79
C VAL A 70 3.02 -9.02 -7.48
N MET A 71 3.28 -8.50 -6.27
CA MET A 71 2.90 -7.14 -5.87
C MET A 71 3.48 -6.08 -6.79
N LYS A 72 4.75 -6.24 -7.20
CA LYS A 72 5.41 -5.33 -8.13
C LYS A 72 4.82 -5.44 -9.54
N GLU A 73 4.70 -6.65 -10.08
CA GLU A 73 4.20 -6.88 -11.44
C GLU A 73 2.77 -6.31 -11.63
N PHE A 74 1.88 -6.61 -10.70
CA PHE A 74 0.48 -6.18 -10.76
C PHE A 74 0.31 -4.72 -10.31
N GLY A 75 1.20 -4.25 -9.45
CA GLY A 75 1.36 -2.84 -9.12
C GLY A 75 1.70 -1.98 -10.33
N ASP A 76 2.68 -2.41 -11.14
CA ASP A 76 3.08 -1.72 -12.37
C ASP A 76 1.94 -1.70 -13.41
N LYS A 77 1.15 -2.79 -13.47
CA LYS A 77 -0.09 -2.88 -14.28
C LYS A 77 -1.27 -2.10 -13.71
N ARG A 78 -1.13 -1.51 -12.51
CA ARG A 78 -2.19 -0.80 -11.76
C ARG A 78 -3.50 -1.58 -11.63
N ARG A 79 -3.41 -2.91 -11.47
CA ARG A 79 -4.58 -3.77 -11.29
C ARG A 79 -4.25 -4.99 -10.45
N ALA A 80 -5.23 -5.52 -9.74
CA ALA A 80 -5.10 -6.83 -9.12
C ALA A 80 -5.07 -7.96 -10.19
N PRO A 81 -4.38 -9.08 -9.90
CA PRO A 81 -4.51 -10.32 -10.66
C PRO A 81 -5.93 -10.89 -10.62
N HIS A 82 -6.34 -11.54 -11.70
CA HIS A 82 -7.70 -12.06 -11.83
C HIS A 82 -7.76 -13.57 -11.54
N GLN A 83 -8.49 -13.96 -10.50
CA GLN A 83 -8.58 -15.35 -10.04
C GLN A 83 -9.13 -16.35 -11.09
N TYR A 84 -9.99 -15.88 -12.00
CA TYR A 84 -10.61 -16.74 -13.04
C TYR A 84 -9.74 -16.90 -14.29
N ILE A 85 -8.62 -16.19 -14.40
CA ILE A 85 -7.66 -16.41 -15.48
C ILE A 85 -6.67 -17.46 -15.00
N TRP A 86 -6.67 -18.65 -15.61
CA TRP A 86 -5.84 -19.78 -15.19
C TRP A 86 -4.36 -19.40 -14.99
N ARG A 87 -3.79 -18.58 -15.89
CA ARG A 87 -2.40 -18.10 -15.80
C ARG A 87 -2.15 -17.14 -14.63
N GLU A 88 -3.18 -16.43 -14.17
CA GLU A 88 -3.08 -15.45 -13.07
C GLU A 88 -3.56 -16.02 -11.73
N ASN A 89 -4.15 -17.21 -11.71
CA ASN A 89 -4.76 -17.78 -10.50
C ASN A 89 -3.75 -17.88 -9.34
N ARG A 90 -2.53 -18.37 -9.61
CA ARG A 90 -1.46 -18.43 -8.62
C ARG A 90 -1.05 -17.03 -8.14
N ALA A 91 -0.91 -16.08 -9.06
CA ALA A 91 -0.62 -14.69 -8.72
C ALA A 91 -1.76 -14.06 -7.90
N ALA A 92 -3.01 -14.43 -8.17
CA ALA A 92 -4.18 -13.97 -7.43
C ALA A 92 -4.17 -14.45 -5.97
N ASP A 93 -3.80 -15.70 -5.71
CA ASP A 93 -3.66 -16.19 -4.34
C ASP A 93 -2.50 -15.49 -3.61
N GLN A 94 -1.35 -15.32 -4.26
CA GLN A 94 -0.20 -14.63 -3.67
C GLN A 94 -0.49 -13.16 -3.38
N TRP A 95 -1.11 -12.46 -4.32
CA TRP A 95 -1.55 -11.08 -4.16
C TRP A 95 -2.51 -10.95 -2.98
N ARG A 96 -3.54 -11.80 -2.93
CA ARG A 96 -4.54 -11.78 -1.83
C ARG A 96 -3.86 -11.95 -0.48
N ARG A 97 -2.99 -12.95 -0.31
CA ARG A 97 -2.25 -13.18 0.95
C ARG A 97 -1.37 -11.99 1.33
N ALA A 98 -0.71 -11.38 0.34
CA ALA A 98 0.13 -10.21 0.57
C ALA A 98 -0.71 -9.00 1.01
N MET A 99 -1.83 -8.75 0.33
CA MET A 99 -2.76 -7.68 0.67
C MET A 99 -3.41 -7.90 2.04
N ASP A 100 -3.72 -9.14 2.43
CA ASP A 100 -4.20 -9.48 3.77
C ASP A 100 -3.14 -9.17 4.84
N ALA A 101 -1.87 -9.53 4.61
CA ALA A 101 -0.78 -9.23 5.54
C ALA A 101 -0.57 -7.72 5.73
N ILE A 102 -0.67 -6.95 4.63
CA ILE A 102 -0.59 -5.49 4.66
C ILE A 102 -1.81 -4.90 5.37
N GLN A 103 -3.02 -5.40 5.06
CA GLN A 103 -4.28 -4.95 5.66
C GLN A 103 -4.19 -5.02 7.19
N ILE A 104 -3.85 -6.19 7.73
CA ILE A 104 -3.72 -6.41 9.18
C ILE A 104 -2.75 -5.40 9.79
N ALA A 105 -1.54 -5.30 9.21
CA ALA A 105 -0.50 -4.45 9.79
C ALA A 105 -0.79 -2.95 9.65
N ALA A 106 -1.53 -2.52 8.62
CA ALA A 106 -1.90 -1.13 8.41
C ALA A 106 -3.14 -0.72 9.23
N THR A 107 -4.08 -1.64 9.47
CA THR A 107 -5.19 -1.44 10.43
C THR A 107 -4.65 -1.30 11.86
N GLU A 108 -3.69 -2.12 12.28
CA GLU A 108 -3.01 -2.00 13.59
C GLU A 108 -2.35 -0.62 13.80
N ARG A 109 -1.93 0.03 12.72
CA ARG A 109 -1.31 1.36 12.72
C ARG A 109 -2.33 2.51 12.58
N GLY A 110 -3.60 2.18 12.37
CA GLY A 110 -4.68 3.14 12.16
C GLY A 110 -4.68 3.81 10.78
N TRP A 111 -3.98 3.25 9.79
CA TRP A 111 -3.93 3.78 8.43
C TRP A 111 -5.13 3.35 7.58
N ILE A 112 -5.66 2.17 7.88
CA ILE A 112 -6.85 1.61 7.24
C ILE A 112 -7.98 1.56 8.27
N GLU A 113 -9.23 1.68 7.80
CA GLU A 113 -10.43 1.49 8.62
C GLU A 113 -10.52 0.08 9.23
#